data_AF-A0A534EXP8-F1
#
_entry.id   AF-A0A534EXP8-F1
#
_cell.length_a   1.000
_cell.length_b   1.000
_cell.length_c   1.000
_cell.angle_alpha   90.00
_cell.angle_beta   90.00
_cell.angle_gamma   90.00
#
_symmetry.space_group_name_H-M   'P 1'
#
loop_
_entity.id
_entity.type
_entity.pdbx_description
1 polymer ?
#
loop_
_entity_poly.entity_id
_entity_poly.type
_entity_poly.pdbx_seq_one_letter_code
_entity_poly.pdbx_strand_id
1 'polypeptide(L)'
;MTSRQPTHAALWPLRFVSIEAVSGVVLLAAAALALIWANSPWSQSYEALWQVRPGLGVAGLIPPQDLRFWVNDGLMSVFFLVVGLEIRREMHQGVLSDLKVATLPIVAAAGGVVLPALLYLLANGDPATRRGWAIPTATDIAFAVGVLSLIGRSVPAALRMLLLTLAI
;
A
#
# COMPACT_ATOMS: atom_id res chain seq x y z
N MET A 1 -6.44 7.98 -51.03
CA MET A 1 -6.93 8.28 -49.67
C MET A 1 -6.45 7.18 -48.73
N THR A 2 -5.23 7.28 -48.21
CA THR A 2 -4.63 6.32 -47.27
C THR A 2 -3.72 7.10 -46.32
N SER A 3 -4.29 7.75 -45.32
CA SER A 3 -3.53 8.34 -44.21
C SER A 3 -3.22 7.25 -43.20
N ARG A 4 -2.01 6.69 -43.29
CA ARG A 4 -1.36 5.97 -42.20
C ARG A 4 -1.03 6.98 -41.10
N GLN A 5 -1.64 6.86 -39.93
CA GLN A 5 -1.12 7.52 -38.72
C GLN A 5 -0.15 6.56 -38.01
N PRO A 6 1.11 6.95 -37.79
CA PRO A 6 1.99 6.23 -36.89
C PRO A 6 2.11 6.96 -35.53
N THR A 7 2.49 6.19 -34.51
CA THR A 7 3.19 6.62 -33.28
C THR A 7 2.42 7.37 -32.16
N HIS A 8 1.53 6.67 -31.43
CA HIS A 8 1.29 6.99 -30.01
C HIS A 8 1.60 5.82 -29.05
N ALA A 9 1.90 4.63 -29.58
CA ALA A 9 2.16 3.42 -28.79
C ALA A 9 3.56 3.35 -28.14
N ALA A 10 4.45 4.32 -28.36
CA ALA A 10 5.83 4.25 -27.86
C ALA A 10 6.08 5.00 -26.53
N LEU A 11 5.20 5.94 -26.15
CA LEU A 11 5.43 6.81 -24.99
C LEU A 11 4.56 6.45 -23.76
N TRP A 12 3.63 5.51 -23.89
CA TRP A 12 2.81 5.05 -22.77
C TRP A 12 3.63 4.52 -21.57
N PRO A 13 4.75 3.77 -21.75
CA PRO A 13 5.47 3.22 -20.60
C PRO A 13 6.13 4.33 -19.77
N LEU A 14 6.59 5.39 -20.43
CA LEU A 14 7.26 6.52 -19.77
C LEU A 14 6.28 7.37 -18.94
N ARG A 15 5.02 7.50 -19.39
CA ARG A 15 3.97 8.21 -18.63
C ARG A 15 3.54 7.43 -17.39
N PHE A 16 3.41 6.10 -17.46
CA PHE A 16 3.08 5.28 -16.29
C PHE A 16 4.18 5.31 -15.23
N VAL A 17 5.43 5.13 -15.64
CA VAL A 17 6.59 5.16 -14.73
C VAL A 17 6.74 6.52 -14.03
N SER A 18 6.42 7.62 -14.72
CA SER A 18 6.48 8.95 -14.10
C SER A 18 5.36 9.17 -13.09
N ILE A 19 4.16 8.63 -13.30
CA ILE A 19 3.05 8.73 -12.33
C ILE A 19 3.35 7.89 -11.07
N GLU A 20 3.85 6.66 -11.23
CA GLU A 20 4.26 5.80 -10.10
C GLU A 20 5.43 6.37 -9.30
N ALA A 21 6.41 6.98 -9.98
CA ALA A 21 7.52 7.65 -9.29
C ALA A 21 7.03 8.89 -8.51
N VAL A 22 6.10 9.66 -9.08
CA VAL A 22 5.52 10.83 -8.41
C VAL A 22 4.73 10.44 -7.18
N SER A 23 3.92 9.36 -7.23
CA SER A 23 3.17 8.90 -6.06
C SER A 23 4.11 8.43 -4.93
N GLY A 24 5.18 7.71 -5.26
CA GLY A 24 6.20 7.30 -4.30
C GLY A 24 6.93 8.48 -3.64
N VAL A 25 7.30 9.50 -4.42
CA VAL A 25 7.93 10.72 -3.90
C VAL A 25 6.98 11.51 -3.00
N VAL A 26 5.71 11.64 -3.39
CA VAL A 26 4.68 12.32 -2.58
C VAL A 26 4.46 11.57 -1.25
N LEU A 27 4.40 10.24 -1.28
CA LEU A 27 4.29 9.41 -0.06
C LEU A 27 5.48 9.64 0.88
N LEU A 28 6.70 9.58 0.35
CA LEU A 28 7.92 9.82 1.13
C LEU A 28 7.96 11.23 1.72
N ALA A 29 7.58 12.24 0.94
CA ALA A 29 7.49 13.62 1.41
C ALA A 29 6.44 13.77 2.51
N ALA A 30 5.26 13.17 2.35
CA ALA A 30 4.22 13.19 3.37
C ALA A 30 4.66 12.52 4.67
N ALA A 31 5.32 11.36 4.58
CA ALA A 31 5.87 10.66 5.75
C ALA A 31 6.97 11.48 6.44
N ALA A 32 7.88 12.07 5.68
CA ALA A 32 8.93 12.94 6.22
C ALA A 32 8.34 14.18 6.91
N LEU A 33 7.37 14.84 6.29
CA LEU A 33 6.66 15.98 6.89
C LEU A 33 5.94 15.59 8.18
N ALA A 34 5.26 14.44 8.20
CA ALA A 34 4.59 13.93 9.40
C ALA A 34 5.59 13.64 10.53
N LEU A 35 6.73 13.00 10.23
CA LEU A 35 7.79 12.74 11.19
C LEU A 35 8.39 14.04 11.74
N ILE A 36 8.72 15.00 10.87
CA ILE A 36 9.25 16.29 11.28
C ILE A 36 8.25 17.01 12.17
N TRP A 37 6.98 17.09 11.78
CA TRP A 37 5.95 17.77 12.56
C TRP A 37 5.74 17.12 13.93
N ALA A 38 5.62 15.80 13.99
CA ALA A 38 5.42 15.05 15.23
C ALA A 38 6.61 15.14 16.20
N ASN A 39 7.84 15.33 15.70
CA ASN A 39 9.06 15.45 16.52
C ASN A 39 9.52 16.90 16.71
N SER A 40 8.78 17.87 16.20
CA SER A 40 9.11 19.31 16.32
C SER A 40 8.55 19.92 17.62
N PRO A 41 8.92 21.18 17.95
CA PRO A 41 8.28 21.92 19.04
C PRO A 41 6.76 22.10 18.88
N TRP A 42 6.21 21.87 17.67
CA TRP A 42 4.79 21.91 17.38
C TRP A 42 4.12 20.53 17.47
N SER A 43 4.74 19.53 18.10
CA SER A 43 4.15 18.19 18.29
C SER A 43 2.76 18.23 18.94
N GLN A 44 2.52 19.19 19.84
CA GLN A 44 1.21 19.37 20.47
C GLN A 44 0.11 19.72 19.45
N SER A 45 0.41 20.50 18.41
CA SER A 45 -0.59 20.82 17.38
C SER A 45 -0.88 19.61 16.49
N TYR A 46 0.12 18.75 16.24
CA TYR A 46 -0.06 17.48 15.55
C TYR A 46 -0.99 16.54 16.31
N GLU A 47 -0.76 16.35 17.61
CA GLU A 47 -1.64 15.50 18.44
C GLU A 47 -3.04 16.11 18.60
N ALA A 48 -3.14 17.44 18.78
CA ALA A 48 -4.42 18.12 18.86
C ALA A 48 -5.27 17.94 17.59
N LEU A 49 -4.66 17.96 16.41
CA LEU A 49 -5.33 17.68 15.14
C LEU A 49 -5.95 16.27 15.14
N TRP A 50 -5.20 15.26 15.55
CA TRP A 50 -5.70 13.88 15.55
C TRP A 50 -6.76 13.61 16.61
N GLN A 51 -6.74 14.36 17.72
CA GLN A 51 -7.74 14.29 18.78
C GLN A 51 -9.06 15.00 18.45
N VAL A 52 -9.14 15.76 17.34
CA VAL A 52 -10.40 16.37 16.90
C VAL A 52 -11.45 15.29 16.72
N ARG A 53 -12.61 15.44 17.37
CA ARG A 53 -13.74 14.52 17.24
C ARG A 53 -14.80 15.18 16.36
N PRO A 54 -14.79 14.95 15.04
CA PRO A 54 -15.82 15.54 14.19
C PRO A 54 -17.19 15.01 14.61
N GLY A 55 -18.17 15.89 14.75
CA GLY A 55 -19.55 15.56 15.14
C GLY A 55 -20.34 14.82 14.05
N LEU A 56 -19.69 13.93 13.29
CA LEU A 56 -20.26 13.14 12.20
C LEU A 56 -21.02 11.90 12.68
N GLY A 57 -21.13 11.71 14.00
CA GLY A 57 -21.93 10.65 14.59
C GLY A 57 -23.43 10.92 14.39
N VAL A 58 -24.14 9.97 13.79
CA VAL A 58 -25.61 9.96 13.84
C VAL A 58 -26.00 9.71 15.30
N ALA A 59 -26.79 10.61 15.89
CA ALA A 59 -27.16 10.59 17.30
C ALA A 59 -27.65 9.19 17.73
N GLY A 60 -26.81 8.44 18.45
CA GLY A 60 -27.12 7.13 19.02
C GLY A 60 -26.63 5.90 18.27
N LEU A 61 -26.14 6.00 17.03
CA LEU A 61 -25.71 4.82 16.24
C LEU A 61 -24.19 4.61 16.17
N ILE A 62 -23.40 5.68 16.25
CA ILE A 62 -21.94 5.61 16.15
C ILE A 62 -21.34 6.38 17.33
N PRO A 63 -20.52 5.74 18.19
CA PRO A 63 -19.82 6.45 19.25
C PRO A 63 -18.90 7.53 18.64
N PRO A 64 -18.70 8.68 19.31
CA PRO A 64 -17.86 9.74 18.79
C PRO A 64 -16.41 9.27 18.66
N GLN A 65 -15.96 9.13 17.42
CA GLN A 65 -14.60 8.75 17.08
C GLN A 65 -13.73 9.98 16.82
N ASP A 66 -12.42 9.81 16.96
CA ASP A 66 -11.43 10.84 16.63
C ASP A 66 -11.19 10.92 15.11
N LEU A 67 -10.52 11.99 14.69
CA LEU A 67 -10.21 12.22 13.28
C LEU A 67 -9.33 11.10 12.71
N ARG A 68 -8.43 10.54 13.55
CA ARG A 68 -7.53 9.45 13.15
C ARG A 68 -8.32 8.21 12.74
N PHE A 69 -9.35 7.83 13.49
CA PHE A 69 -10.23 6.72 13.13
C PHE A 69 -10.91 6.96 11.78
N TRP A 70 -11.54 8.11 11.57
CA TRP A 70 -12.26 8.40 10.33
C TRP A 70 -11.36 8.45 9.10
N VAL A 71 -10.18 9.06 9.24
CA VAL A 71 -9.19 9.10 8.15
C VAL A 71 -8.68 7.70 7.84
N ASN A 72 -8.32 6.91 8.86
CA ASN A 72 -7.86 5.53 8.65
C ASN A 72 -8.94 4.67 8.00
N ASP A 73 -10.14 4.63 8.58
CA ASP A 73 -11.21 3.76 8.10
C ASP A 73 -11.70 4.19 6.71
N GLY A 74 -11.85 5.49 6.47
CA GLY A 74 -12.27 6.03 5.18
C GLY A 74 -11.24 5.81 4.07
N LEU A 75 -9.97 6.18 4.31
CA LEU A 75 -8.92 6.00 3.30
C LEU A 75 -8.59 4.53 3.07
N MET A 76 -8.56 3.70 4.13
CA MET A 76 -8.36 2.26 3.99
C MET A 76 -9.52 1.60 3.24
N SER A 77 -10.76 2.01 3.48
CA SER A 77 -11.92 1.48 2.74
C SER A 77 -11.79 1.74 1.24
N VAL A 78 -11.40 2.95 0.84
CA VAL A 78 -11.14 3.28 -0.57
C VAL A 78 -9.96 2.49 -1.12
N PHE A 79 -8.88 2.37 -0.35
CA PHE A 79 -7.69 1.59 -0.74
C PHE A 79 -8.04 0.12 -0.98
N PHE A 80 -8.69 -0.54 -0.03
CA PHE A 80 -9.08 -1.95 -0.14
C PHE A 80 -10.15 -2.19 -1.21
N LEU A 81 -11.00 -1.21 -1.51
CA LEU A 81 -11.91 -1.29 -2.65
C LEU A 81 -11.11 -1.39 -3.97
N VAL A 82 -10.13 -0.51 -4.16
CA VAL A 82 -9.28 -0.52 -5.37
C VAL A 82 -8.49 -1.82 -5.46
N VAL A 83 -7.86 -2.25 -4.36
CA VAL A 83 -7.13 -3.53 -4.29
C VAL A 83 -8.06 -4.71 -4.60
N GLY A 84 -9.26 -4.75 -4.03
CA GLY A 84 -10.24 -5.80 -4.29
C GLY A 84 -10.71 -5.86 -5.74
N LEU A 85 -10.86 -4.70 -6.41
CA LEU A 85 -11.17 -4.63 -7.84
C LEU A 85 -10.01 -5.15 -8.70
N GLU A 86 -8.77 -4.84 -8.33
CA GLU A 86 -7.59 -5.32 -9.06
C GLU A 86 -7.39 -6.83 -8.88
N ILE A 87 -7.55 -7.36 -7.67
CA ILE A 87 -7.55 -8.82 -7.42
C ILE A 87 -8.61 -9.50 -8.29
N ARG A 88 -9.84 -8.96 -8.31
CA ARG A 88 -10.92 -9.54 -9.11
C ARG A 88 -10.58 -9.55 -10.61
N ARG A 89 -9.94 -8.49 -11.10
CA ARG A 89 -9.46 -8.39 -12.49
C ARG A 89 -8.36 -9.41 -12.78
N GLU A 90 -7.35 -9.53 -11.90
CA GLU A 90 -6.25 -10.50 -12.03
C GLU A 90 -6.76 -11.95 -12.02
N MET A 91 -7.79 -12.25 -11.21
CA MET A 91 -8.43 -13.57 -11.20
C MET A 91 -9.13 -13.93 -12.51
N HIS A 92 -9.63 -12.94 -13.28
CA HIS A 92 -10.36 -13.18 -14.53
C HIS A 92 -9.48 -13.12 -15.77
N GLN A 93 -8.53 -12.18 -15.81
CA GLN A 93 -7.78 -11.82 -17.02
C GLN A 93 -6.26 -11.78 -16.81
N GLY A 94 -5.79 -12.02 -15.59
CA GLY A 94 -4.40 -11.87 -15.19
C GLY A 94 -3.73 -13.17 -14.78
N VAL A 95 -2.64 -13.03 -14.03
CA VAL A 95 -1.75 -14.14 -13.65
C VAL A 95 -2.44 -15.11 -12.68
N LEU A 96 -3.39 -14.60 -11.89
CA LEU A 96 -4.18 -15.39 -10.94
C LEU A 96 -5.26 -16.25 -11.61
N SER A 97 -5.52 -16.06 -12.92
CA SER A 97 -6.52 -16.85 -13.66
C SER A 97 -6.05 -18.28 -13.97
N ASP A 98 -4.75 -18.50 -14.11
CA ASP A 98 -4.16 -19.83 -14.29
C ASP A 98 -3.53 -20.32 -12.98
N LEU A 99 -4.15 -21.34 -12.37
CA LEU A 99 -3.68 -21.94 -11.12
C LEU A 99 -2.21 -22.39 -11.18
N LYS A 100 -1.72 -22.86 -12.33
CA LYS A 100 -0.33 -23.32 -12.46
C LYS A 100 0.65 -22.17 -12.30
N VAL A 101 0.30 -20.99 -12.83
CA VAL A 101 1.14 -19.79 -12.75
C VAL A 101 0.92 -19.08 -11.41
N ALA A 102 -0.32 -19.04 -10.91
CA ALA A 102 -0.70 -18.42 -9.64
C ALA A 102 -0.10 -19.10 -8.41
N THR A 103 0.24 -20.40 -8.50
CA THR A 103 0.78 -21.16 -7.36
C THR A 103 2.04 -20.53 -6.78
N LEU A 104 2.96 -20.06 -7.63
CA LEU A 104 4.23 -19.48 -7.17
C LEU A 104 4.00 -18.17 -6.37
N PRO A 105 3.28 -17.15 -6.89
CA PRO A 105 2.90 -15.96 -6.11
C PRO A 105 2.15 -16.27 -4.82
N ILE A 106 1.18 -17.20 -4.85
CA ILE A 106 0.38 -17.55 -3.66
C ILE A 106 1.27 -18.15 -2.57
N VAL A 107 2.15 -19.09 -2.92
CA VAL A 107 3.08 -19.70 -1.95
C VAL A 107 4.07 -18.68 -1.42
N ALA A 108 4.59 -17.80 -2.29
CA ALA A 108 5.48 -16.72 -1.87
C ALA A 108 4.80 -15.74 -0.90
N ALA A 109 3.56 -15.34 -1.17
CA ALA A 109 2.77 -14.47 -0.30
C ALA A 109 2.45 -15.15 1.03
N ALA A 110 2.02 -16.42 1.00
CA ALA A 110 1.76 -17.20 2.21
C ALA A 110 3.02 -17.33 3.08
N GLY A 111 4.19 -17.59 2.48
CA GLY A 111 5.47 -17.58 3.18
C GLY A 111 5.81 -16.20 3.77
N GLY A 112 5.56 -15.14 3.01
CA GLY A 112 5.74 -13.74 3.42
C GLY A 112 4.85 -13.31 4.59
N VAL A 113 3.71 -13.96 4.80
CA VAL A 113 2.83 -13.72 5.96
C VAL A 113 3.18 -14.64 7.14
N VAL A 114 3.31 -15.94 6.88
CA VAL A 114 3.49 -16.94 7.93
C VAL A 114 4.83 -16.78 8.64
N LEU A 115 5.91 -16.55 7.89
CA LEU A 115 7.25 -16.50 8.48
C LEU A 115 7.42 -15.29 9.43
N PRO A 116 7.09 -14.03 9.04
CA PRO A 116 7.21 -12.90 9.96
C PRO A 116 6.25 -12.98 11.15
N ALA A 117 5.03 -13.49 10.95
CA ALA A 117 4.07 -13.70 12.03
C ALA A 117 4.60 -14.68 13.09
N LEU A 118 5.16 -15.82 12.65
CA LEU A 118 5.75 -16.81 13.55
C LEU A 118 6.96 -16.24 14.29
N LEU A 119 7.87 -15.57 13.58
CA LEU A 119 9.03 -14.93 14.19
C LEU A 119 8.61 -13.92 15.26
N TYR A 120 7.57 -13.11 15.00
CA TYR A 120 7.02 -12.19 15.98
C TYR A 120 6.45 -12.89 17.21
N LEU A 121 5.62 -13.92 17.02
CA LEU A 121 5.00 -14.65 18.13
C LEU A 121 6.02 -15.42 18.98
N LEU A 122 7.08 -15.95 18.36
CA LEU A 122 8.16 -16.64 19.05
C LEU A 122 9.04 -15.67 19.84
N ALA A 123 9.34 -14.50 19.26
CA ALA A 123 10.11 -13.46 19.93
C ALA A 123 9.33 -12.75 21.05
N ASN A 124 8.00 -12.76 20.97
CA ASN A 124 7.14 -11.98 21.84
C ASN A 124 6.33 -12.83 22.83
N GLY A 125 6.88 -13.00 24.03
CA GLY A 125 6.25 -13.79 25.09
C GLY A 125 5.06 -13.11 25.78
N ASP A 126 4.95 -11.78 25.72
CA ASP A 126 3.95 -11.00 26.46
C ASP A 126 2.54 -11.14 25.84
N PRO A 127 1.54 -11.63 26.60
CA PRO A 127 0.15 -11.74 26.13
C PRO A 127 -0.45 -10.42 25.63
N ALA A 128 -0.03 -9.27 26.15
CA ALA A 128 -0.60 -7.97 25.77
C ALA A 128 -0.24 -7.57 24.33
N THR A 129 0.96 -7.91 23.88
CA THR A 129 1.50 -7.50 22.59
C THR A 129 1.31 -8.57 21.50
N ARG A 130 0.96 -9.82 21.85
CA ARG A 130 0.69 -10.91 20.87
C ARG A 130 -0.36 -10.55 19.81
N ARG A 131 -1.29 -9.65 20.10
CA ARG A 131 -2.28 -9.16 19.12
C ARG A 131 -1.64 -8.44 17.93
N GLY A 132 -0.39 -7.99 18.05
CA GLY A 132 0.38 -7.32 17.01
C GLY A 132 1.05 -8.24 15.98
N TRP A 133 0.72 -9.54 15.94
CA TRP A 133 1.37 -10.50 15.04
C TRP A 133 1.27 -10.16 13.55
N ALA A 134 0.25 -9.41 13.15
CA ALA A 134 0.02 -8.97 11.77
C ALA A 134 0.80 -7.69 11.39
N ILE A 135 1.41 -7.00 12.35
CA ILE A 135 2.21 -5.79 12.09
C ILE A 135 3.40 -6.09 11.14
N PRO A 136 4.24 -7.11 11.38
CA PRO A 136 5.39 -7.40 10.51
C PRO A 136 5.02 -8.09 9.20
N THR A 137 3.76 -8.50 9.01
CA THR A 137 3.31 -9.16 7.77
C THR A 137 2.82 -8.15 6.73
N ALA A 138 2.51 -6.93 7.12
CA ALA A 138 2.00 -5.90 6.21
C ALA A 138 3.13 -5.32 5.36
N THR A 139 2.98 -5.39 4.04
CA THR A 139 3.88 -4.77 3.06
C THR A 139 3.22 -3.58 2.39
N ASP A 140 3.84 -2.39 2.47
CA ASP A 140 3.37 -1.20 1.76
C ASP A 140 3.87 -1.20 0.31
N ILE A 141 2.96 -1.54 -0.61
CA ILE A 141 3.20 -1.60 -2.05
C ILE A 141 3.63 -0.24 -2.61
N ALA A 142 2.97 0.84 -2.18
CA ALA A 142 3.22 2.17 -2.70
C ALA A 142 4.64 2.63 -2.32
N PHE A 143 5.08 2.28 -1.11
CA PHE A 143 6.44 2.49 -0.68
C PHE A 143 7.44 1.63 -1.47
N ALA A 144 7.16 0.32 -1.63
CA ALA A 144 8.04 -0.58 -2.37
C ALA A 144 8.24 -0.13 -3.83
N VAL A 145 7.16 0.19 -4.55
CA VAL A 145 7.19 0.71 -5.92
C VAL A 145 7.88 2.09 -5.97
N GLY A 146 7.60 2.96 -5.01
CA GLY A 146 8.25 4.26 -4.88
C GLY A 146 9.77 4.14 -4.78
N VAL A 147 10.28 3.29 -3.88
CA VAL A 147 11.71 3.05 -3.73
C VAL A 147 12.33 2.43 -4.99
N LEU A 148 11.67 1.44 -5.60
CA LEU A 148 12.14 0.84 -6.87
C LEU A 148 12.24 1.87 -8.00
N SER A 149 11.30 2.81 -8.06
CA SER A 149 11.30 3.88 -9.05
C SER A 149 12.49 4.83 -8.88
N LEU A 150 12.92 5.08 -7.63
CA LEU A 150 14.06 5.92 -7.30
C LEU A 150 15.40 5.23 -7.58
N ILE A 151 15.49 3.92 -7.37
CA ILE A 151 16.69 3.10 -7.69
C ILE A 151 16.92 3.03 -9.22
N GLY A 152 15.90 3.33 -10.02
CA GLY A 152 16.01 3.53 -11.46
C GLY A 152 16.23 2.25 -12.27
N ARG A 153 17.05 2.33 -13.31
CA ARG A 153 17.22 1.28 -14.34
C ARG A 153 17.97 0.04 -13.86
N SER A 154 18.51 0.07 -12.65
CA SER A 154 19.36 -0.98 -12.07
C SER A 154 18.59 -2.25 -11.68
N VAL A 155 17.26 -2.19 -11.61
CA VAL A 155 16.41 -3.34 -11.24
C VAL A 155 15.89 -4.05 -12.50
N PRO A 156 16.12 -5.37 -12.64
CA PRO A 156 15.58 -6.16 -13.74
C PRO A 156 14.05 -6.02 -13.86
N ALA A 157 13.55 -5.92 -15.09
CA ALA A 157 12.10 -5.79 -15.34
C ALA A 157 11.28 -6.94 -14.72
N ALA A 158 11.85 -8.15 -14.68
CA ALA A 158 11.23 -9.31 -14.03
C ALA A 158 11.01 -9.12 -12.52
N LEU A 159 11.94 -8.44 -11.82
CA LEU A 159 11.83 -8.17 -10.38
C LEU A 159 10.72 -7.14 -10.08
N ARG A 160 10.56 -6.14 -10.96
CA ARG A 160 9.42 -5.21 -10.87
C ARG A 160 8.09 -5.91 -11.07
N MET A 161 7.98 -6.77 -12.08
CA MET A 161 6.75 -7.52 -12.32
C MET A 161 6.43 -8.50 -11.19
N LEU A 162 7.44 -9.16 -10.63
CA LEU A 162 7.29 -10.04 -9.46
C LEU A 162 6.79 -9.25 -8.24
N LEU A 163 7.37 -8.07 -7.98
CA LEU A 163 6.98 -7.26 -6.82
C LEU A 163 5.57 -6.70 -6.98
N LEU A 164 5.17 -6.26 -8.17
CA LEU A 164 3.81 -5.80 -8.42
C LEU A 164 2.77 -6.92 -8.27
N THR A 165 3.12 -8.16 -8.62
CA THR A 165 2.21 -9.31 -8.50
C THR A 165 2.17 -9.92 -7.11
N LEU A 166 3.27 -9.91 -6.36
CA LEU A 166 3.31 -10.37 -4.96
C LEU A 166 2.66 -9.40 -3.98
N ALA A 167 2.66 -8.12 -4.34
CA ALA A 167 2.20 -7.05 -3.47
C ALA A 167 0.67 -6.97 -3.35
N ILE A 168 -0.06 -7.45 -4.36
CA ILE A 168 -1.54 -7.45 -4.42
C ILE A 168 -2.11 -8.59 -3.56
#